data_AF-A0A5B7UMP6-F1
#
_entry.id   AF-A0A5B7UMP6-F1
#
_cell.length_a   1.000
_cell.length_b   1.000
_cell.length_c   1.000
_cell.angle_alpha   90.00
_cell.angle_beta   90.00
_cell.angle_gamma   90.00
#
_symmetry.space_group_name_H-M   'P 1'
#
loop_
_entity.id
_entity.type
_entity.pdbx_description
1 polymer ?
#
loop_
_entity_poly.entity_id
_entity_poly.type
_entity_poly.pdbx_seq_one_letter_code
_entity_poly.pdbx_strand_id
1 'polypeptide(L)'
;MRVLSHGGTGLFHPVSVLNLAELVRLAAARPGSRVLNAGDPDTPTVAGIGAAIDAAMGFESETVLIEGEAPGKGVGPTPWTTAHPVVYDMTAARRELGYTAVTTYADSLPDTVAWLTDRLAGKDWRTAFPVLARAYDPVIDLFDYAAEDAWLRARAA
;
A
#
# COMPACT_ATOMS: atom_id res chain seq x y z
N MET A 1 -3.92 -15.65 5.24
CA MET A 1 -4.77 -15.58 4.05
C MET A 1 -5.10 -14.12 3.77
N ARG A 2 -5.29 -13.74 2.51
CA ARG A 2 -5.59 -12.38 2.05
C ARG A 2 -6.69 -12.43 0.99
N VAL A 3 -7.81 -11.76 1.21
CA VAL A 3 -8.89 -11.67 0.21
C VAL A 3 -8.76 -10.36 -0.56
N LEU A 4 -8.76 -10.42 -1.89
CA LEU A 4 -8.60 -9.23 -2.75
C LEU A 4 -9.72 -9.14 -3.80
N SER A 5 -10.36 -7.97 -3.90
CA SER A 5 -11.27 -7.65 -4.99
C SER A 5 -10.54 -7.29 -6.30
N HIS A 6 -11.28 -7.27 -7.41
CA HIS A 6 -10.77 -6.95 -8.76
C HIS A 6 -9.56 -7.80 -9.18
N GLY A 7 -9.55 -9.08 -8.78
CA GLY A 7 -8.47 -10.02 -9.05
C GLY A 7 -7.13 -9.62 -8.43
N GLY A 8 -7.09 -8.64 -7.51
CA GLY A 8 -5.86 -8.09 -6.94
C GLY A 8 -4.99 -7.33 -7.95
N THR A 9 -5.52 -6.98 -9.12
CA THR A 9 -4.77 -6.37 -10.23
C THR A 9 -4.72 -4.84 -10.18
N GLY A 10 -5.45 -4.22 -9.24
CA GLY A 10 -5.50 -2.77 -9.09
C GLY A 10 -4.11 -2.13 -8.94
N LEU A 11 -3.94 -0.95 -9.51
CA LEU A 11 -2.70 -0.18 -9.46
C LEU A 11 -2.95 1.16 -8.78
N PHE A 12 -2.23 1.41 -7.69
CA PHE A 12 -2.22 2.67 -6.99
C PHE A 12 -0.78 2.98 -6.59
N HIS A 13 -0.17 3.99 -7.20
CA HIS A 13 1.26 4.24 -7.11
C HIS A 13 1.71 4.48 -5.66
N PRO A 14 2.55 3.59 -5.08
CA PRO A 14 3.16 3.87 -3.79
C PRO A 14 4.22 4.97 -3.92
N VAL A 15 4.57 5.55 -2.77
CA VAL A 15 5.73 6.41 -2.64
C VAL A 15 6.40 6.16 -1.29
N SER A 16 7.66 5.78 -1.32
CA SER A 16 8.53 5.73 -0.15
C SER A 16 8.81 7.15 0.35
N VAL A 17 8.81 7.32 1.67
CA VAL A 17 9.18 8.58 2.31
C VAL A 17 10.61 9.01 1.95
N LEU A 18 11.51 8.07 1.65
CA LEU A 18 12.88 8.35 1.23
C LEU A 18 12.93 8.97 -0.18
N ASN A 19 12.15 8.41 -1.10
CA ASN A 19 11.99 8.91 -2.47
C ASN A 19 11.35 10.30 -2.46
N LEU A 20 10.30 10.49 -1.67
CA LEU A 20 9.64 11.78 -1.51
C LEU A 20 10.58 12.83 -0.89
N ALA A 21 11.35 12.47 0.14
CA ALA A 21 12.31 13.36 0.79
C ALA A 21 13.41 13.82 -0.19
N GLU A 22 13.92 12.93 -1.03
CA GLU A 22 14.91 13.29 -2.04
C GLU A 22 14.33 14.27 -3.08
N LEU A 23 13.09 14.03 -3.53
CA LEU A 23 12.43 14.95 -4.45
C LEU A 23 12.24 16.33 -3.81
N VAL A 24 11.81 16.39 -2.54
CA VAL A 24 11.69 17.64 -1.78
C VAL A 24 13.04 18.34 -1.65
N ARG A 25 14.13 17.61 -1.34
CA ARG A 25 15.48 18.17 -1.24
C ARG A 25 15.94 18.78 -2.56
N LEU A 26 15.71 18.10 -3.69
CA LEU A 26 16.06 18.58 -5.02
C LEU A 26 15.24 19.82 -5.42
N ALA A 27 13.95 19.84 -5.07
CA ALA A 27 13.06 20.97 -5.34
C ALA A 27 13.45 22.20 -4.50
N ALA A 28 13.79 22.01 -3.22
CA ALA A 28 14.27 23.07 -2.34
C ALA A 28 15.61 23.67 -2.82
N ALA A 29 16.52 22.84 -3.33
CA ALA A 29 17.80 23.30 -3.88
C ALA A 29 17.68 24.07 -5.20
N ARG A 30 16.56 23.92 -5.92
CA ARG A 30 16.25 24.64 -7.16
C ARG A 30 14.82 25.16 -7.09
N PRO A 31 14.56 26.27 -6.37
CA PRO A 31 13.22 26.81 -6.23
C PRO A 31 12.64 27.22 -7.60
N GLY A 32 11.32 27.10 -7.73
CA GLY A 32 10.59 27.56 -8.92
C GLY A 32 9.14 27.07 -8.90
N SER A 33 8.28 27.72 -9.67
CA SER A 33 6.86 27.38 -9.76
C SER A 33 6.66 26.19 -10.70
N ARG A 34 6.26 25.04 -10.14
CA ARG A 34 6.04 23.79 -10.90
C ARG A 34 5.16 22.83 -10.12
N VAL A 35 4.55 21.88 -10.82
CA VAL A 35 3.85 20.73 -10.24
C VAL A 35 4.58 19.48 -10.68
N LEU A 36 4.96 18.62 -9.73
CA LEU A 36 5.66 17.36 -9.99
C LEU A 36 4.91 16.23 -9.31
N ASN A 37 4.77 15.11 -10.02
CA ASN A 37 4.33 13.87 -9.38
C ASN A 37 5.44 13.34 -8.47
N ALA A 38 5.05 12.59 -7.43
CA ALA A 38 5.95 11.90 -6.52
C ALA A 38 5.48 10.46 -6.34
N GLY A 39 6.17 9.53 -6.98
CA GLY A 39 5.94 8.10 -6.92
C GLY A 39 7.25 7.33 -6.85
N ASP A 40 7.16 6.09 -6.43
CA ASP A 40 8.24 5.11 -6.50
C ASP A 40 8.62 4.78 -7.96
N PRO A 41 9.77 4.13 -8.20
CA PRO A 41 10.10 3.67 -9.55
C PRO A 41 9.18 2.55 -10.05
N ASP A 42 8.51 1.85 -9.13
CA ASP A 42 7.65 0.69 -9.39
C ASP A 42 6.22 0.94 -8.92
N THR A 43 5.24 0.40 -9.66
CA THR A 43 3.83 0.36 -9.25
C THR A 43 3.36 -1.10 -9.19
N PRO A 44 3.58 -1.82 -8.08
CA PRO A 44 3.07 -3.18 -7.93
C PRO A 44 1.53 -3.19 -7.95
N THR A 45 0.95 -4.32 -8.39
CA THR A 45 -0.49 -4.57 -8.20
C THR A 45 -0.81 -4.73 -6.72
N VAL A 46 -2.08 -4.62 -6.32
CA VAL A 46 -2.49 -4.89 -4.92
C VAL A 46 -2.03 -6.28 -4.45
N ALA A 47 -2.11 -7.31 -5.32
CA ALA A 47 -1.56 -8.62 -5.02
C ALA A 47 -0.02 -8.60 -4.89
N GLY A 48 0.66 -7.84 -5.74
CA GLY A 48 2.12 -7.65 -5.68
C GLY A 48 2.59 -6.92 -4.41
N ILE A 49 1.83 -5.94 -3.93
CA ILE A 49 2.04 -5.27 -2.62
C ILE A 49 2.05 -6.32 -1.52
N GLY A 50 1.02 -7.17 -1.48
CA GLY A 50 0.88 -8.25 -0.49
C GLY A 50 2.02 -9.27 -0.57
N ALA A 51 2.36 -9.73 -1.78
CA ALA A 51 3.43 -10.69 -2.00
C ALA A 51 4.82 -10.16 -1.59
N ALA A 52 5.10 -8.88 -1.83
CA ALA A 52 6.35 -8.26 -1.43
C ALA A 52 6.46 -8.11 0.10
N ILE A 53 5.34 -7.82 0.79
CA ILE A 53 5.28 -7.79 2.26
C ILE A 53 5.49 -9.20 2.83
N ASP A 54 4.82 -10.20 2.26
CA ASP A 54 4.98 -11.62 2.59
C ASP A 54 6.46 -12.04 2.49
N ALA A 55 7.13 -11.69 1.39
CA ALA A 55 8.55 -11.95 1.19
C ALA A 55 9.44 -11.26 2.25
N ALA A 56 9.16 -10.00 2.59
CA ALA A 56 9.89 -9.26 3.63
C ALA A 56 9.66 -9.84 5.04
N MET A 57 8.49 -10.43 5.29
CA MET A 57 8.14 -11.11 6.54
C MET A 57 8.68 -12.55 6.62
N GLY A 58 9.16 -13.12 5.51
CA GLY A 58 9.50 -14.54 5.43
C GLY A 58 8.29 -15.47 5.62
N PHE A 59 7.10 -15.01 5.23
CA PHE A 59 5.84 -15.73 5.36
C PHE A 59 5.06 -15.70 4.04
N GLU A 60 4.39 -16.79 3.66
CA GLU A 60 3.57 -16.82 2.46
C GLU A 60 2.08 -16.88 2.83
N SER A 61 1.32 -15.86 2.46
CA SER A 61 -0.13 -15.84 2.66
C SER A 61 -0.86 -16.50 1.48
N GLU A 62 -1.83 -17.37 1.77
CA GLU A 62 -2.81 -17.77 0.75
C GLU A 62 -3.58 -16.53 0.26
N THR A 63 -3.63 -16.31 -1.05
CA THR A 63 -4.36 -15.18 -1.65
C THR A 63 -5.62 -15.68 -2.34
N VAL A 64 -6.78 -15.20 -1.88
CA VAL A 64 -8.10 -15.53 -2.44
C VAL A 64 -8.59 -14.35 -3.27
N LEU A 65 -8.84 -14.59 -4.56
CA LEU A 65 -9.25 -13.55 -5.50
C LEU A 65 -10.76 -13.53 -5.71
N ILE A 66 -11.29 -12.31 -5.78
CA ILE A 66 -12.65 -11.99 -6.24
C ILE A 66 -12.48 -11.22 -7.54
N GLU A 67 -13.00 -11.73 -8.66
CA GLU A 67 -12.82 -11.11 -9.98
C GLU A 67 -13.41 -9.69 -10.09
N GLY A 68 -14.51 -9.44 -9.38
CA GLY A 68 -15.27 -8.20 -9.44
C GLY A 68 -15.15 -7.33 -8.19
N GLU A 69 -16.17 -6.50 -8.02
CA GLU A 69 -16.35 -5.68 -6.83
C GLU A 69 -16.45 -6.55 -5.56
N ALA A 70 -16.02 -5.99 -4.44
CA ALA A 70 -16.12 -6.65 -3.16
C ALA A 70 -17.60 -6.88 -2.75
N PRO A 71 -17.91 -8.00 -2.09
CA PRO A 71 -19.26 -8.28 -1.57
C PRO A 71 -19.66 -7.35 -0.40
N GLY A 72 -18.71 -6.61 0.16
CA GLY A 72 -18.93 -5.64 1.23
C GLY A 72 -17.62 -5.02 1.68
N LYS A 73 -17.69 -4.06 2.62
CA LYS A 73 -16.51 -3.32 3.07
C LYS A 73 -15.49 -4.20 3.79
N GLY A 74 -15.91 -5.22 4.54
CA GLY A 74 -15.01 -6.08 5.33
C GLY A 74 -14.33 -7.21 4.58
N VAL A 75 -14.58 -7.38 3.27
CA VAL A 75 -14.06 -8.54 2.50
C VAL A 75 -13.61 -8.13 1.10
N GLY A 76 -12.30 -7.97 0.91
CA GLY A 76 -11.71 -7.72 -0.42
C GLY A 76 -11.24 -6.29 -0.72
N PRO A 77 -11.92 -5.20 -0.30
CA PRO A 77 -11.41 -3.85 -0.52
C PRO A 77 -10.13 -3.62 0.29
N THR A 78 -9.23 -2.84 -0.30
CA THR A 78 -8.04 -2.34 0.35
C THR A 78 -7.99 -0.83 0.23
N PRO A 79 -7.13 -0.13 1.00
CA PRO A 79 -6.85 1.29 0.77
C PRO A 79 -6.38 1.63 -0.65
N TRP A 80 -5.88 0.65 -1.40
CA TRP A 80 -5.40 0.79 -2.78
C TRP A 80 -6.46 0.39 -3.83
N THR A 81 -7.68 0.04 -3.41
CA THR A 81 -8.77 -0.29 -4.32
C THR A 81 -9.40 0.97 -4.88
N THR A 82 -9.16 1.25 -6.16
CA THR A 82 -9.75 2.36 -6.91
C THR A 82 -10.43 1.86 -8.19
N ALA A 83 -11.40 2.63 -8.71
CA ALA A 83 -12.11 2.27 -9.94
C ALA A 83 -11.20 2.20 -11.18
N HIS A 84 -10.14 3.01 -11.20
CA HIS A 84 -9.16 3.08 -12.27
C HIS A 84 -7.74 3.14 -11.72
N PRO A 85 -6.72 2.65 -12.47
CA PRO A 85 -5.32 2.79 -12.12
C PRO A 85 -4.90 4.23 -11.82
N VAL A 86 -4.18 4.43 -10.73
CA VAL A 86 -3.51 5.71 -10.40
C VAL A 86 -2.01 5.49 -10.52
N VAL A 87 -1.44 5.91 -11.66
CA VAL A 87 -0.01 5.74 -12.00
C VAL A 87 0.57 7.10 -12.34
N TYR A 88 1.82 7.33 -11.92
CA TYR A 88 2.47 8.65 -11.98
C TYR A 88 3.59 8.65 -13.00
N ASP A 89 3.60 9.68 -13.85
CA ASP A 89 4.73 9.97 -14.72
C ASP A 89 5.76 10.83 -13.98
N MET A 90 6.97 10.29 -13.81
CA MET A 90 8.10 10.93 -13.13
C MET A 90 9.03 11.69 -14.09
N THR A 91 8.71 11.77 -15.38
CA THR A 91 9.55 12.39 -16.42
C THR A 91 9.90 13.84 -16.11
N ALA A 92 8.94 14.63 -15.61
CA ALA A 92 9.19 16.03 -15.25
C ALA A 92 10.21 16.16 -14.10
N ALA A 93 10.07 15.33 -13.05
CA ALA A 93 11.01 15.31 -11.93
C ALA A 93 12.43 14.92 -12.39
N ARG A 94 12.55 13.92 -13.26
CA ARG A 94 13.85 13.51 -13.83
C ARG A 94 14.47 14.62 -14.68
N ARG A 95 13.71 15.20 -15.60
CA ARG A 95 14.20 16.21 -16.54
C ARG A 95 14.57 17.52 -15.84
N GLU A 96 13.71 18.01 -14.97
CA GLU A 96 13.85 19.36 -14.38
C GLU A 96 14.69 19.35 -13.11
N LEU A 97 14.61 18.25 -12.35
CA LEU A 97 15.31 18.11 -11.08
C LEU A 97 16.40 17.02 -11.11
N GLY A 98 16.69 16.36 -12.23
CA GLY A 98 17.68 15.27 -12.23
C GLY A 98 17.33 14.15 -11.23
N TYR A 99 16.04 14.03 -10.86
CA TYR A 99 15.60 13.09 -9.83
C TYR A 99 15.91 11.65 -10.24
N THR A 100 16.42 10.88 -9.29
CA THR A 100 16.53 9.42 -9.37
C THR A 100 16.01 8.84 -8.07
N ALA A 101 15.25 7.74 -8.14
CA ALA A 101 14.73 7.10 -6.95
C ALA A 101 15.87 6.61 -6.05
N VAL A 102 15.72 6.85 -4.76
CA VAL A 102 16.65 6.40 -3.70
C VAL A 102 16.46 4.92 -3.40
N THR A 103 15.22 4.43 -3.52
CA THR A 103 14.84 3.04 -3.24
C THR A 103 13.74 2.58 -4.19
N THR A 104 13.59 1.26 -4.32
CA THR A 104 12.39 0.63 -4.88
C THR A 104 11.36 0.36 -3.78
N TYR A 105 10.14 -0.05 -4.16
CA TYR A 105 9.13 -0.50 -3.20
C TYR A 105 9.67 -1.70 -2.39
N ALA A 106 10.17 -2.73 -3.08
CA ALA A 106 10.67 -3.96 -2.48
C ALA A 106 11.87 -3.71 -1.55
N ASP A 107 12.84 -2.90 -1.98
CA ASP A 107 14.04 -2.62 -1.17
C ASP A 107 13.72 -1.81 0.08
N SER A 108 12.63 -1.05 0.09
CA SER A 108 12.21 -0.26 1.26
C SER A 108 11.44 -1.06 2.31
N LEU A 109 10.94 -2.25 1.96
CA LEU A 109 10.06 -3.04 2.81
C LEU A 109 10.75 -3.60 4.06
N PRO A 110 11.96 -4.18 4.02
CA PRO A 110 12.56 -4.82 5.19
C PRO A 110 12.59 -3.91 6.42
N ASP A 111 13.10 -2.69 6.28
CA ASP A 111 13.17 -1.72 7.37
C ASP A 111 11.78 -1.25 7.82
N THR A 112 10.89 -1.00 6.87
CA THR A 112 9.51 -0.55 7.15
C THR A 112 8.73 -1.61 7.92
N VAL A 113 8.80 -2.87 7.48
CA VAL A 113 8.12 -4.02 8.08
C VAL A 113 8.71 -4.33 9.45
N ALA A 114 10.04 -4.30 9.61
CA ALA A 114 10.68 -4.47 10.91
C ALA A 114 10.23 -3.40 11.92
N TRP A 115 10.16 -2.14 11.49
CA TRP A 115 9.65 -1.05 12.34
C TRP A 115 8.17 -1.23 12.70
N LEU A 116 7.32 -1.61 11.75
CA LEU A 116 5.90 -1.86 12.00
C LEU A 116 5.68 -2.99 13.00
N THR A 117 6.41 -4.10 12.84
CA THR A 117 6.27 -5.28 13.70
C THR A 117 6.76 -5.01 15.13
N ASP A 118 7.89 -4.32 15.30
CA ASP A 118 8.36 -3.86 16.63
C ASP A 118 7.34 -2.93 17.29
N ARG A 119 6.81 -1.96 16.52
CA ARG A 119 5.84 -0.99 17.04
C ARG A 119 4.54 -1.64 17.52
N LEU A 120 4.13 -2.73 16.87
CA LEU A 120 2.92 -3.51 17.17
C LEU A 120 3.15 -4.62 18.20
N ALA A 121 4.40 -4.88 18.62
CA ALA A 121 4.71 -6.00 19.52
C ALA A 121 3.88 -5.96 20.81
N GLY A 122 2.87 -6.84 20.87
CA GLY A 122 1.94 -6.97 22.00
C GLY A 122 0.91 -5.85 22.14
N LYS A 123 0.69 -5.02 21.11
CA LYS A 123 -0.23 -3.88 21.15
C LYS A 123 -1.29 -3.99 20.07
N ASP A 124 -2.50 -3.56 20.41
CA ASP A 124 -3.54 -3.32 19.42
C ASP A 124 -3.10 -2.19 18.46
N TRP A 125 -3.37 -2.36 17.16
CA TRP A 125 -2.92 -1.45 16.12
C TRP A 125 -3.52 -0.04 16.29
N ARG A 126 -4.73 0.09 16.84
CA ARG A 126 -5.37 1.40 17.07
C ARG A 126 -4.65 2.19 18.15
N THR A 127 -4.07 1.48 19.12
CA THR A 127 -3.21 2.07 20.15
C THR A 127 -1.85 2.46 19.57
N ALA A 128 -1.27 1.60 18.72
CA ALA A 128 0.02 1.87 18.09
C ALA A 128 -0.03 3.02 17.07
N PHE A 129 -1.14 3.14 16.33
CA PHE A 129 -1.38 4.06 15.21
C PHE A 129 -2.72 4.82 15.35
N PRO A 130 -2.86 5.73 16.32
CA PRO A 130 -4.14 6.39 16.62
C PRO A 130 -4.62 7.37 15.54
N VAL A 131 -3.73 7.81 14.65
CA VAL A 131 -4.11 8.63 13.48
C VAL A 131 -4.75 7.76 12.40
N LEU A 132 -4.17 6.60 12.12
CA LEU A 132 -4.73 5.63 11.18
C LEU A 132 -6.11 5.15 11.65
N ALA A 133 -6.24 4.81 12.94
CA ALA A 133 -7.50 4.39 13.53
C ALA A 133 -8.60 5.44 13.34
N ARG A 134 -8.32 6.71 13.67
CA ARG A 134 -9.28 7.81 13.47
C ARG A 134 -9.70 8.01 12.03
N ALA A 135 -8.81 7.75 11.07
CA ALA A 135 -9.11 7.89 9.65
C ALA A 135 -10.00 6.75 9.13
N TYR A 136 -9.77 5.52 9.58
CA TYR A 136 -10.41 4.33 9.00
C TYR A 136 -11.57 3.78 9.82
N ASP A 137 -11.51 3.75 11.16
CA ASP A 137 -12.56 3.17 12.01
C ASP A 137 -13.98 3.68 11.70
N PRO A 138 -14.22 4.96 11.36
CA PRO A 138 -15.56 5.43 11.00
C PRO A 138 -16.10 4.86 9.66
N VAL A 139 -15.23 4.33 8.82
CA VAL A 139 -15.54 3.99 7.42
C VAL A 139 -15.50 2.48 7.18
N ILE A 140 -14.55 1.78 7.81
CA ILE A 140 -14.22 0.36 7.62
C ILE A 140 -13.37 -0.15 8.79
N ASP A 141 -13.56 -1.40 9.20
CA ASP A 141 -12.57 -2.10 10.02
C ASP A 141 -11.52 -2.75 9.11
N LEU A 142 -10.27 -2.27 9.17
CA LEU A 142 -9.18 -2.69 8.28
C LEU A 142 -8.78 -4.16 8.44
N PHE A 143 -9.16 -4.79 9.56
CA PHE A 143 -8.76 -6.15 9.92
C PHE A 143 -9.97 -6.99 10.37
N ASP A 144 -11.11 -6.87 9.66
CA ASP A 144 -12.34 -7.64 9.92
C ASP A 144 -12.21 -9.11 9.46
N TYR A 145 -11.30 -9.84 10.08
CA TYR A 145 -11.05 -11.25 9.77
C TYR A 145 -12.29 -12.12 10.01
N ALA A 146 -13.20 -11.70 10.90
CA ALA A 146 -14.45 -12.42 11.16
C ALA A 146 -15.40 -12.38 9.95
N ALA A 147 -15.48 -11.23 9.27
CA ALA A 147 -16.25 -11.11 8.03
C ALA A 147 -15.62 -11.92 6.89
N GLU A 148 -14.28 -11.89 6.74
CA GLU A 148 -13.57 -12.71 5.75
C GLU A 148 -13.83 -14.21 5.97
N ASP A 149 -13.70 -14.67 7.21
CA ASP A 149 -13.94 -16.06 7.61
C ASP A 149 -15.39 -16.50 7.34
N ALA A 150 -16.37 -15.63 7.62
CA ALA A 150 -17.78 -15.92 7.37
C ALA A 150 -18.07 -16.04 5.87
N TRP A 151 -17.49 -15.16 5.06
CA TRP A 151 -17.64 -15.19 3.61
C TRP A 151 -17.04 -16.48 2.99
N LEU A 152 -15.88 -16.92 3.45
CA LEU A 152 -15.24 -18.15 2.96
C LEU A 152 -16.03 -19.40 3.30
N ARG A 153 -16.55 -19.50 4.54
CA ARG A 153 -17.41 -20.62 4.95
C ARG A 153 -18.66 -20.70 4.06
N ALA A 154 -19.27 -19.56 3.74
CA ALA A 154 -20.44 -19.51 2.88
C ALA A 154 -20.13 -19.92 1.42
N ARG A 155 -18.91 -19.69 0.93
CA ARG A 155 -18.48 -20.08 -0.42
C ARG A 155 -18.14 -21.57 -0.55
N ALA A 156 -17.76 -22.21 0.55
CA ALA A 156 -17.42 -23.64 0.59
C ALA A 156 -18.63 -24.57 0.78
N ALA A 157 -19.79 -24.01 1.13
CA ALA A 157 -21.07 -24.71 1.28
C ALA A 157 -21.84 -24.79 -0.04
#